data_AF-A0A1G3AVX3-F1
#
_entry.id   AF-A0A1G3AVX3-F1
#
_cell.length_a   1.000
_cell.length_b   1.000
_cell.length_c   1.000
_cell.angle_alpha   90.00
_cell.angle_beta   90.00
_cell.angle_gamma   90.00
#
_symmetry.space_group_name_H-M   'P 1'
#
loop_
_entity.id
_entity.type
_entity.pdbx_description
1 polymer ?
#
loop_
_entity_poly.entity_id
_entity_poly.type
_entity_poly.pdbx_seq_one_letter_code
_entity_poly.pdbx_strand_id
1 'polypeptide(L)'
;MKKNMKNINIFSIAFLIAFTCGLLSAGQLDIPEPDALPETYLEGSKEEKGRQCSKDVAPALGEECSFCHNDEVTDFTEKGNKAKFMTRAAMAIGVKCNYCHAGKKQFTDKLEVAAKMFKLSEMMDIECNYCHSGKDVLTHEGKTAKTAMLLQKWAETGNKKCLECHVEKKQFELNFRGWEILNAQKGLLGM
;
A
#
# COMPACT_ATOMS: atom_id res chain seq x y z
N MET A 1 -0.16 56.54 -57.22
CA MET A 1 0.22 57.51 -56.16
C MET A 1 0.54 56.74 -54.89
N LYS A 2 1.77 56.93 -54.35
CA LYS A 2 2.22 56.68 -52.95
C LYS A 2 2.02 55.26 -52.36
N LYS A 3 2.93 54.67 -51.57
CA LYS A 3 4.33 54.88 -51.18
C LYS A 3 4.61 53.72 -50.20
N ASN A 4 5.90 53.42 -49.98
CA ASN A 4 6.51 52.73 -48.83
C ASN A 4 6.64 51.20 -48.98
N MET A 5 7.87 50.67 -49.15
CA MET A 5 8.94 50.52 -48.13
C MET A 5 8.47 49.65 -46.96
N LYS A 6 9.23 48.72 -46.40
CA LYS A 6 10.58 48.18 -46.56
C LYS A 6 10.57 46.94 -45.65
N ASN A 7 11.42 45.98 -45.94
CA ASN A 7 11.75 44.81 -45.11
C ASN A 7 11.62 45.08 -43.60
N ILE A 8 10.71 44.37 -42.95
CA ILE A 8 10.64 44.34 -41.49
C ILE A 8 11.37 43.09 -41.01
N ASN A 9 12.38 43.39 -40.21
CA ASN A 9 13.47 42.58 -39.72
C ASN A 9 12.97 41.58 -38.65
N ILE A 10 13.44 40.33 -38.72
CA ILE A 10 13.05 39.17 -37.88
C ILE A 10 13.68 39.27 -36.47
N PHE A 11 13.54 40.41 -35.80
CA PHE A 11 14.17 40.63 -34.48
C PHE A 11 13.26 41.32 -33.44
N SER A 12 11.94 41.20 -33.59
CA SER A 12 10.97 41.74 -32.60
C SER A 12 9.92 40.73 -32.13
N ILE A 13 10.28 39.44 -32.06
CA ILE A 13 9.52 38.40 -31.33
C ILE A 13 10.01 38.35 -29.87
N ALA A 14 10.00 39.51 -29.23
CA ALA A 14 10.29 39.68 -27.81
C ALA A 14 9.62 40.98 -27.38
N PHE A 15 8.30 40.95 -27.15
CA PHE A 15 7.53 41.82 -26.20
C PHE A 15 6.00 41.87 -26.39
N LEU A 16 5.33 40.88 -26.99
CA LEU A 16 3.86 40.94 -27.15
C LEU A 16 3.12 39.63 -26.88
N ILE A 17 3.50 38.92 -25.81
CA ILE A 17 2.59 37.98 -25.11
C ILE A 17 2.81 38.14 -23.60
N ALA A 18 2.51 39.34 -23.11
CA ALA A 18 2.24 39.56 -21.70
C ALA A 18 0.88 40.28 -21.64
N PHE A 19 -0.05 39.63 -20.93
CA PHE A 19 -1.29 40.21 -20.43
C PHE A 19 -2.38 40.58 -21.45
N THR A 20 -3.23 39.59 -21.75
CA THR A 20 -4.68 39.72 -21.44
C THR A 20 -5.29 38.35 -21.11
N CYS A 21 -5.42 38.12 -19.81
CA CYS A 21 -6.53 37.45 -19.13
C CYS A 21 -7.02 36.05 -19.59
N GLY A 22 -6.68 35.07 -18.74
CA GLY A 22 -7.72 34.41 -17.95
C GLY A 22 -8.10 32.99 -18.38
N LEU A 23 -7.91 32.05 -17.45
CA LEU A 23 -8.36 30.66 -17.45
C LEU A 23 -7.53 29.69 -18.30
N LEU A 24 -6.53 29.10 -17.66
CA LEU A 24 -6.53 27.65 -17.35
C LEU A 24 -5.37 27.36 -16.39
N SER A 25 -5.56 27.70 -15.12
CA SER A 25 -4.96 26.93 -14.03
C SER A 25 -5.64 25.56 -14.04
N ALA A 26 -5.06 24.59 -14.74
CA ALA A 26 -5.26 23.18 -14.47
C ALA A 26 -3.94 22.71 -13.86
N GLY A 27 -3.94 22.59 -12.53
CA GLY A 27 -2.75 22.41 -11.72
C GLY A 27 -1.85 21.29 -12.21
N GLN A 28 -0.58 21.63 -12.38
CA GLN A 28 0.49 20.73 -11.96
C GLN A 28 0.31 20.55 -10.45
N LEU A 29 -0.59 19.65 -10.06
CA LEU A 29 -0.58 19.10 -8.72
C LEU A 29 0.72 18.31 -8.66
N ASP A 30 1.73 18.89 -8.01
CA ASP A 30 2.84 18.14 -7.48
C ASP A 30 2.23 16.99 -6.66
N ILE A 31 2.11 15.82 -7.29
CA ILE A 31 1.75 14.60 -6.61
C ILE A 31 2.89 14.39 -5.64
N PRO A 32 2.64 14.42 -4.31
CA PRO A 32 3.67 14.08 -3.35
C PRO A 32 4.20 12.70 -3.75
N GLU A 33 5.51 12.60 -3.94
CA GLU A 33 6.18 11.31 -4.06
C GLU A 33 5.62 10.44 -2.94
N PRO A 34 5.08 9.24 -3.24
CA PRO A 34 4.39 8.44 -2.23
C PRO A 34 5.34 8.27 -1.06
N ASP A 35 4.95 8.75 0.12
CA ASP A 35 5.71 8.61 1.36
C ASP A 35 6.18 7.15 1.42
N ALA A 36 7.46 6.94 1.12
CA ALA A 36 8.01 5.61 1.00
C ALA A 36 7.76 4.94 2.34
N LEU A 37 7.17 3.73 2.32
CA LEU A 37 7.10 2.89 3.50
C LEU A 37 8.47 2.94 4.18
N PRO A 38 8.57 3.15 5.52
CA PRO A 38 9.86 3.13 6.18
C PRO A 38 10.58 1.87 5.75
N GLU A 39 11.72 2.01 5.07
CA GLU A 39 12.41 0.89 4.37
C GLU A 39 12.76 -0.23 5.36
N THR A 40 12.84 0.11 6.64
CA THR A 40 13.17 -0.81 7.74
C THR A 40 12.31 -0.54 8.97
N TYR A 41 11.79 -1.60 9.60
CA TYR A 41 11.04 -1.50 10.86
C TYR A 41 11.89 -1.07 12.06
N LEU A 42 13.16 -1.49 12.06
CA LEU A 42 14.19 -1.14 13.05
C LEU A 42 15.30 -0.37 12.33
N GLU A 43 15.77 0.71 12.92
CA GLU A 43 16.68 1.66 12.29
C GLU A 43 18.07 1.64 12.92
N GLY A 44 19.09 2.05 12.17
CA GLY A 44 20.46 2.22 12.68
C GLY A 44 21.35 0.96 12.65
N SER A 45 22.36 0.94 13.53
CA SER A 45 23.37 -0.11 13.63
C SER A 45 22.79 -1.43 14.16
N LYS A 46 23.55 -2.53 14.10
CA LYS A 46 23.13 -3.83 14.68
C LYS A 46 22.76 -3.70 16.16
N GLU A 47 23.58 -2.95 16.91
CA GLU A 47 23.37 -2.73 18.35
C GLU A 47 22.11 -1.89 18.62
N GLU A 48 21.89 -0.82 17.85
CA GLU A 48 20.71 0.03 17.97
C GLU A 48 19.42 -0.71 17.60
N LYS A 49 19.47 -1.53 16.54
CA LYS A 49 18.36 -2.45 16.19
C LYS A 49 18.11 -3.47 17.31
N GLY A 50 19.15 -4.01 17.92
CA GLY A 50 19.03 -4.91 19.08
C GLY A 50 18.32 -4.25 20.26
N ARG A 51 18.69 -3.01 20.58
CA ARG A 51 18.06 -2.19 21.62
C ARG A 51 16.60 -1.87 21.34
N GLN A 52 16.26 -1.54 20.08
CA GLN A 52 14.86 -1.35 19.67
C GLN A 52 14.07 -2.66 19.77
N CYS A 53 14.65 -3.78 19.35
CA CYS A 53 14.02 -5.09 19.46
C CYS A 53 13.70 -5.46 20.92
N SER A 54 14.67 -5.27 21.83
CA SER A 54 14.48 -5.57 23.26
C SER A 54 13.48 -4.63 23.93
N LYS A 55 13.36 -3.38 23.46
CA LYS A 55 12.47 -2.37 24.04
C LYS A 55 11.04 -2.46 23.51
N ASP A 56 10.87 -2.76 22.22
CA ASP A 56 9.58 -2.61 21.54
C ASP A 56 9.00 -3.95 21.06
N VAL A 57 9.83 -4.86 20.55
CA VAL A 57 9.36 -6.12 19.93
C VAL A 57 9.18 -7.21 20.96
N ALA A 58 10.22 -7.52 21.74
CA ALA A 58 10.18 -8.58 22.76
C ALA A 58 9.05 -8.35 23.79
N PRO A 59 8.87 -7.14 24.35
CA PRO A 59 7.77 -6.89 25.29
C PRO A 59 6.39 -6.98 24.64
N ALA A 60 6.22 -6.49 23.41
CA ALA A 60 4.94 -6.58 22.70
C ALA A 60 4.53 -8.04 22.47
N LEU A 61 5.50 -8.91 22.16
CA LEU A 61 5.27 -10.35 21.99
C LEU A 61 5.18 -11.11 23.31
N GLY A 62 5.71 -10.55 24.41
CA GLY A 62 5.86 -11.23 25.69
C GLY A 62 6.79 -12.44 25.61
N GLU A 63 7.83 -12.34 24.78
CA GLU A 63 8.80 -13.41 24.53
C GLU A 63 10.23 -12.85 24.60
N GLU A 64 11.18 -13.71 24.98
CA GLU A 64 12.61 -13.38 25.04
C GLU A 64 13.27 -13.44 23.65
N CYS A 65 14.47 -12.88 23.51
CA CYS A 65 15.23 -12.90 22.25
C CYS A 65 15.41 -14.31 21.67
N SER A 66 15.64 -15.30 22.53
CA SER A 66 15.81 -16.72 22.16
C SER A 66 14.56 -17.37 21.56
N PHE A 67 13.40 -16.72 21.65
CA PHE A 67 12.20 -17.15 20.93
C PHE A 67 12.37 -16.98 19.42
N CYS A 68 12.94 -15.84 19.01
CA CYS A 68 13.14 -15.49 17.61
C CYS A 68 14.54 -15.84 17.10
N HIS A 69 15.53 -15.90 17.99
CA HIS A 69 16.93 -16.07 17.62
C HIS A 69 17.57 -17.29 18.29
N ASN A 70 18.73 -17.70 17.78
CA ASN A 70 19.65 -18.55 18.53
C ASN A 70 20.26 -17.79 19.73
N ASP A 71 20.97 -18.53 20.59
CA ASP A 71 21.55 -17.97 21.82
C ASP A 71 22.53 -16.81 21.55
N GLU A 72 23.20 -16.81 20.39
CA GLU A 72 24.13 -15.75 19.97
C GLU A 72 23.43 -14.55 19.30
N VAL A 73 22.12 -14.61 19.09
CA VAL A 73 21.32 -13.56 18.43
C VAL A 73 21.87 -13.21 17.03
N THR A 74 22.31 -14.22 16.28
CA THR A 74 22.84 -14.10 14.92
C THR A 74 21.84 -14.59 13.88
N ASP A 75 21.13 -15.68 14.18
CA ASP A 75 20.28 -16.38 13.23
C ASP A 75 18.83 -16.38 13.71
N PHE A 76 17.89 -16.41 12.77
CA PHE A 76 16.47 -16.55 13.09
C PHE A 76 16.10 -18.03 13.24
N THR A 77 15.34 -18.33 14.29
CA THR A 77 14.60 -19.59 14.40
C THR A 77 13.43 -19.60 13.40
N GLU A 78 12.73 -20.73 13.27
CA GLU A 78 11.47 -20.80 12.51
C GLU A 78 10.46 -19.73 12.98
N LYS A 79 10.34 -19.56 14.30
CA LYS A 79 9.49 -18.53 14.93
C LYS A 79 9.98 -17.13 14.60
N GLY A 80 11.30 -16.93 14.56
CA GLY A 80 11.94 -15.69 14.12
C GLY A 80 11.61 -15.34 12.68
N ASN A 81 11.63 -16.31 11.76
CA ASN A 81 11.24 -16.11 10.37
C ASN A 81 9.75 -15.73 10.25
N LYS A 82 8.88 -16.35 11.06
CA LYS A 82 7.48 -15.94 11.16
C LYS A 82 7.34 -14.51 11.69
N ALA A 83 8.09 -14.14 12.73
CA ALA A 83 8.09 -12.78 13.27
C ALA A 83 8.55 -11.76 12.21
N LYS A 84 9.60 -12.08 11.44
CA LYS A 84 10.09 -11.25 10.32
C LYS A 84 9.01 -11.01 9.26
N PHE A 85 8.24 -12.03 8.90
CA PHE A 85 7.09 -11.87 8.00
C PHE A 85 6.04 -10.92 8.60
N MET A 86 5.67 -11.11 9.87
CA MET A 86 4.72 -10.24 10.57
C MET A 86 5.22 -8.80 10.69
N THR A 87 6.53 -8.60 10.86
CA THR A 87 7.16 -7.28 10.84
C THR A 87 6.96 -6.59 9.50
N ARG A 88 7.15 -7.28 8.37
CA ARG A 88 6.88 -6.72 7.04
C ARG A 88 5.42 -6.33 6.85
N ALA A 89 4.50 -7.17 7.33
CA ALA A 89 3.07 -6.84 7.32
C ALA A 89 2.78 -5.59 8.16
N ALA A 90 3.36 -5.48 9.35
CA ALA A 90 3.23 -4.32 10.23
C ALA A 90 3.81 -3.04 9.57
N MET A 91 4.94 -3.13 8.88
CA MET A 91 5.51 -2.03 8.10
C MET A 91 4.56 -1.58 7.00
N ALA A 92 4.03 -2.53 6.21
CA ALA A 92 3.12 -2.21 5.10
C ALA A 92 1.88 -1.43 5.57
N ILE A 93 1.33 -1.77 6.74
CA ILE A 93 0.17 -1.07 7.31
C ILE A 93 0.56 0.10 8.24
N GLY A 94 1.86 0.41 8.38
CA GLY A 94 2.38 1.53 9.15
C GLY A 94 2.17 1.44 10.67
N VAL A 95 2.23 0.24 11.24
CA VAL A 95 2.04 0.01 12.70
C VAL A 95 3.21 -0.74 13.35
N LYS A 96 3.24 -0.71 14.69
CA LYS A 96 4.19 -1.51 15.50
C LYS A 96 3.51 -2.75 16.08
N CYS A 97 4.28 -3.66 16.69
CA CYS A 97 3.79 -4.98 17.14
C CYS A 97 2.63 -4.87 18.14
N ASN A 98 2.67 -3.86 19.01
CA ASN A 98 1.64 -3.59 20.02
C ASN A 98 0.28 -3.17 19.44
N TYR A 99 0.19 -2.91 18.13
CA TYR A 99 -1.10 -2.66 17.48
C TYR A 99 -1.99 -3.90 17.47
N CYS A 100 -1.40 -5.08 17.25
CA CYS A 100 -2.10 -6.37 17.27
C CYS A 100 -1.81 -7.17 18.54
N HIS A 101 -0.60 -7.06 19.11
CA HIS A 101 -0.19 -7.82 20.28
C HIS A 101 -0.39 -7.04 21.57
N ALA A 102 -0.77 -7.76 22.63
CA ALA A 102 -0.92 -7.25 23.99
C ALA A 102 -0.08 -8.08 24.99
N GLY A 103 1.00 -8.70 24.51
CA GLY A 103 1.86 -9.60 25.29
C GLY A 103 1.74 -11.07 24.86
N LYS A 104 2.23 -11.96 25.72
CA LYS A 104 2.39 -13.39 25.40
C LYS A 104 1.06 -14.06 25.10
N LYS A 105 0.86 -14.46 23.84
CA LYS A 105 -0.39 -15.05 23.33
C LYS A 105 -1.63 -14.18 23.58
N GLN A 106 -1.43 -12.88 23.82
CA GLN A 106 -2.51 -11.91 24.03
C GLN A 106 -2.54 -10.95 22.84
N PHE A 107 -3.75 -10.61 22.41
CA PHE A 107 -3.97 -9.80 21.22
C PHE A 107 -5.03 -8.73 21.49
N THR A 108 -4.96 -7.65 20.72
CA THR A 108 -5.97 -6.60 20.69
C THR A 108 -7.19 -7.03 19.88
N ASP A 109 -8.22 -6.18 19.82
CA ASP A 109 -9.40 -6.35 18.97
C ASP A 109 -9.06 -6.42 17.46
N LYS A 110 -7.84 -6.05 17.07
CA LYS A 110 -7.38 -6.05 15.67
C LYS A 110 -7.07 -7.44 15.12
N LEU A 111 -6.94 -8.45 15.98
CA LEU A 111 -6.61 -9.82 15.57
C LEU A 111 -7.59 -10.36 14.53
N GLU A 112 -8.90 -10.15 14.72
CA GLU A 112 -9.91 -10.69 13.82
C GLU A 112 -9.77 -10.14 12.40
N VAL A 113 -9.60 -8.81 12.29
CA VAL A 113 -9.40 -8.14 11.00
C VAL A 113 -8.09 -8.59 10.37
N ALA A 114 -7.00 -8.62 11.14
CA ALA A 114 -5.70 -9.07 10.66
C ALA A 114 -5.76 -10.50 10.12
N ALA A 115 -6.43 -11.43 10.82
CA ALA A 115 -6.60 -12.81 10.37
C ALA A 115 -7.36 -12.90 9.03
N LYS A 116 -8.43 -12.11 8.86
CA LYS A 116 -9.16 -12.04 7.58
C LYS A 116 -8.29 -11.47 6.46
N MET A 117 -7.47 -10.45 6.75
CA MET A 117 -6.55 -9.85 5.77
C MET A 117 -5.40 -10.79 5.37
N PHE A 118 -4.79 -11.49 6.32
CA PHE A 118 -3.77 -12.50 6.00
C PHE A 118 -4.33 -13.61 5.12
N LYS A 119 -5.54 -14.08 5.41
CA LYS A 119 -6.23 -15.06 4.55
C LYS A 119 -6.53 -14.49 3.16
N LEU A 120 -6.80 -13.19 3.04
CA LEU A 120 -7.05 -12.55 1.75
C LEU A 120 -5.75 -12.45 0.94
N SER A 121 -4.67 -12.04 1.59
CA SER A 121 -3.31 -12.00 1.04
C SER A 121 -2.88 -13.37 0.52
N GLU A 122 -3.10 -14.44 1.30
CA GLU A 122 -2.84 -15.81 0.85
C GLU A 122 -3.74 -16.24 -0.32
N MET A 123 -5.05 -15.95 -0.23
CA MET A 123 -6.01 -16.29 -1.29
C MET A 123 -5.67 -15.62 -2.62
N MET A 124 -5.16 -14.39 -2.58
CA MET A 124 -4.83 -13.61 -3.77
C MET A 124 -3.37 -13.76 -4.19
N ASP A 125 -2.53 -14.43 -3.40
CA ASP A 125 -1.09 -14.59 -3.62
C ASP A 125 -0.34 -13.25 -3.77
N ILE A 126 -0.59 -12.34 -2.82
CA ILE A 126 0.03 -11.01 -2.77
C ILE A 126 0.48 -10.63 -1.38
N GLU A 127 1.53 -9.80 -1.28
CA GLU A 127 1.99 -9.23 -0.02
C GLU A 127 1.18 -7.98 0.39
N CYS A 128 1.24 -7.61 1.68
CA CYS A 128 0.44 -6.51 2.23
C CYS A 128 0.74 -5.15 1.59
N ASN A 129 1.98 -4.92 1.15
CA ASN A 129 2.42 -3.68 0.50
C ASN A 129 1.81 -3.47 -0.90
N TYR A 130 1.21 -4.50 -1.50
CA TYR A 130 0.45 -4.36 -2.74
C TYR A 130 -0.79 -3.47 -2.54
N CYS A 131 -1.44 -3.58 -1.38
CA CYS A 131 -2.64 -2.82 -1.04
C CYS A 131 -2.38 -1.65 -0.08
N HIS A 132 -1.37 -1.77 0.79
CA HIS A 132 -1.09 -0.81 1.85
C HIS A 132 0.20 -0.03 1.59
N SER A 133 0.18 1.26 1.94
CA SER A 133 1.34 2.15 1.81
C SER A 133 1.53 2.97 3.09
N GLY A 134 1.35 2.34 4.24
CA GLY A 134 1.51 2.93 5.54
C GLY A 134 0.20 3.11 6.28
N LYS A 135 0.26 3.85 7.39
CA LYS A 135 -0.85 3.97 8.33
C LYS A 135 -1.99 4.74 7.68
N ASP A 136 -3.15 4.08 7.58
CA ASP A 136 -4.36 4.64 6.97
C ASP A 136 -4.23 5.03 5.48
N VAL A 137 -3.13 4.62 4.82
CA VAL A 137 -2.85 4.89 3.40
C VAL A 137 -2.95 3.61 2.59
N LEU A 138 -3.72 3.66 1.49
CA LEU A 138 -3.89 2.58 0.53
C LEU A 138 -3.30 2.96 -0.83
N THR A 139 -2.73 1.97 -1.51
CA THR A 139 -2.36 2.05 -2.93
C THR A 139 -3.61 2.19 -3.80
N HIS A 140 -3.43 2.36 -5.12
CA HIS A 140 -4.56 2.37 -6.05
C HIS A 140 -5.35 1.05 -5.99
N GLU A 141 -4.63 -0.07 -5.97
CA GLU A 141 -5.14 -1.42 -5.87
C GLU A 141 -5.86 -1.63 -4.53
N GLY A 142 -5.28 -1.15 -3.43
CA GLY A 142 -5.90 -1.18 -2.11
C GLY A 142 -7.21 -0.39 -2.04
N LYS A 143 -7.29 0.78 -2.69
CA LYS A 143 -8.54 1.57 -2.78
C LYS A 143 -9.61 0.85 -3.58
N THR A 144 -9.23 0.21 -4.68
CA THR A 144 -10.13 -0.61 -5.50
C THR A 144 -10.65 -1.81 -4.70
N ALA A 145 -9.75 -2.53 -4.03
CA ALA A 145 -10.10 -3.65 -3.17
C ALA A 145 -11.03 -3.21 -2.03
N LYS A 146 -10.74 -2.11 -1.33
CA LYS A 146 -11.60 -1.56 -0.28
C LYS A 146 -13.02 -1.26 -0.78
N THR A 147 -13.13 -0.65 -1.95
CA THR A 147 -14.44 -0.38 -2.59
C THR A 147 -15.20 -1.68 -2.85
N ALA A 148 -14.55 -2.68 -3.44
CA ALA A 148 -15.16 -3.99 -3.68
C ALA A 148 -15.60 -4.68 -2.37
N MET A 149 -14.76 -4.63 -1.35
CA MET A 149 -15.05 -5.20 -0.02
C MET A 149 -16.27 -4.54 0.62
N LEU A 150 -16.41 -3.22 0.51
CA LEU A 150 -17.58 -2.50 1.02
C LEU A 150 -18.85 -2.88 0.25
N LEU A 151 -18.80 -2.90 -1.08
CA LEU A 151 -19.94 -3.27 -1.92
C LEU A 151 -20.42 -4.71 -1.68
N GLN A 152 -19.49 -5.61 -1.33
CA GLN A 152 -19.79 -7.03 -1.06
C GLN A 152 -20.05 -7.34 0.41
N LYS A 153 -20.18 -6.32 1.28
CA LYS A 153 -20.35 -6.48 2.73
C LYS A 153 -19.32 -7.45 3.33
N TRP A 154 -18.05 -7.29 2.94
CA TRP A 154 -16.96 -8.22 3.27
C TRP A 154 -16.83 -8.52 4.77
N ALA A 155 -17.15 -7.56 5.64
CA ALA A 155 -17.15 -7.77 7.09
C ALA A 155 -18.06 -8.95 7.51
N GLU A 156 -19.18 -9.14 6.81
CA GLU A 156 -20.18 -10.20 7.00
C GLU A 156 -19.88 -11.43 6.15
N THR A 157 -19.51 -11.24 4.88
CA THR A 157 -19.40 -12.31 3.88
C THR A 157 -18.01 -12.98 3.82
N GLY A 158 -16.98 -12.27 4.25
CA GLY A 158 -15.58 -12.70 4.23
C GLY A 158 -14.99 -12.90 2.84
N ASN A 159 -13.79 -13.49 2.79
CA ASN A 159 -12.97 -13.56 1.57
C ASN A 159 -13.54 -14.50 0.49
N LYS A 160 -14.35 -15.51 0.86
CA LYS A 160 -14.84 -16.52 -0.10
C LYS A 160 -15.63 -15.89 -1.25
N LYS A 161 -16.31 -14.77 -0.99
CA LYS A 161 -17.09 -14.05 -1.99
C LYS A 161 -16.22 -13.56 -3.16
N CYS A 162 -14.95 -13.27 -2.91
CA CYS A 162 -14.01 -12.83 -3.95
C CYS A 162 -13.79 -13.91 -5.03
N LEU A 163 -13.86 -15.19 -4.67
CA LEU A 163 -13.67 -16.31 -5.61
C LEU A 163 -14.86 -16.51 -6.56
N GLU A 164 -15.95 -15.79 -6.38
CA GLU A 164 -17.01 -15.75 -7.40
C GLU A 164 -16.56 -15.10 -8.71
N CYS A 165 -15.57 -14.20 -8.63
CA CYS A 165 -15.03 -13.49 -9.79
C CYS A 165 -13.53 -13.70 -9.99
N HIS A 166 -12.77 -14.01 -8.94
CA HIS A 166 -11.32 -14.21 -9.01
C HIS A 166 -10.92 -15.68 -8.94
N VAL A 167 -9.76 -15.99 -9.50
CA VAL A 167 -9.08 -17.29 -9.39
C VAL A 167 -8.16 -17.25 -8.17
N GLU A 168 -8.28 -18.28 -7.33
CA GLU A 168 -7.46 -18.43 -6.13
C GLU A 168 -5.97 -18.58 -6.50
N LYS A 169 -5.11 -17.86 -5.77
CA LYS A 169 -3.64 -17.85 -5.93
C LYS A 169 -3.14 -17.50 -7.33
N LYS A 170 -3.86 -16.62 -8.02
CA LYS A 170 -3.52 -16.12 -9.36
C LYS A 170 -3.49 -14.61 -9.46
N GLN A 171 -3.10 -13.91 -8.38
CA GLN A 171 -2.87 -12.46 -8.39
C GLN A 171 -4.02 -11.69 -9.03
N PHE A 172 -5.24 -11.94 -8.54
CA PHE A 172 -6.48 -11.34 -9.00
C PHE A 172 -6.94 -11.70 -10.42
N GLU A 173 -6.36 -12.70 -11.08
CA GLU A 173 -6.88 -13.24 -12.34
C GLU A 173 -8.39 -13.48 -12.24
N LEU A 174 -9.15 -13.02 -13.23
CA LEU A 174 -10.59 -13.18 -13.26
C LEU A 174 -10.96 -14.54 -13.84
N ASN A 175 -11.92 -15.20 -13.20
CA ASN A 175 -12.60 -16.33 -13.81
C ASN A 175 -13.57 -15.85 -14.92
N PHE A 176 -14.20 -16.78 -15.63
CA PHE A 176 -15.13 -16.46 -16.72
C PHE A 176 -16.25 -15.48 -16.28
N ARG A 177 -16.85 -15.72 -15.12
CA ARG A 177 -17.90 -14.86 -14.57
C ARG A 177 -17.40 -13.46 -14.24
N GLY A 178 -16.20 -13.35 -13.66
CA GLY A 178 -15.55 -12.07 -13.40
C GLY A 178 -15.34 -11.26 -14.68
N TRP A 179 -14.91 -11.92 -15.75
CA TRP A 179 -14.76 -11.33 -17.07
C TRP A 179 -16.09 -10.83 -17.65
N GLU A 180 -17.16 -11.62 -17.58
CA GLU A 180 -18.50 -11.22 -18.04
C GLU A 180 -19.00 -9.97 -17.33
N ILE A 181 -18.87 -9.92 -16.00
CA ILE A 181 -19.31 -8.77 -15.18
C ILE A 181 -18.52 -7.52 -15.57
N LEU A 182 -17.19 -7.63 -15.66
CA LEU A 182 -16.33 -6.49 -15.99
C LEU A 182 -16.66 -5.92 -17.39
N ASN A 183 -16.87 -6.80 -18.38
CA ASN A 183 -17.17 -6.37 -19.75
C ASN A 183 -18.58 -5.80 -19.89
N ALA A 184 -19.57 -6.33 -19.17
CA ALA A 184 -20.92 -5.75 -19.13
C ALA A 184 -20.90 -4.33 -18.55
N GLN A 185 -20.08 -4.08 -17.53
CA GLN A 185 -19.92 -2.73 -16.95
C GLN A 185 -19.25 -1.74 -17.91
N LYS A 186 -18.23 -2.18 -18.67
CA LYS A 186 -17.61 -1.33 -19.71
C LYS A 186 -18.61 -0.91 -20.79
N GLY A 187 -19.41 -1.87 -21.26
CA GLY A 187 -20.48 -1.60 -22.23
C GLY A 187 -21.55 -0.62 -21.73
N LEU A 188 -21.85 -0.61 -20.43
CA LEU A 188 -22.76 0.37 -19.82
C LEU A 188 -22.14 1.77 -19.67
N LEU A 189 -20.82 1.87 -19.52
CA LEU A 189 -20.10 3.13 -19.41
C LEU A 189 -19.68 3.71 -20.78
N GLY A 190 -20.03 3.04 -21.89
CA GLY A 190 -19.68 3.48 -23.24
C GLY A 190 -18.18 3.43 -23.53
N MET A 191 -17.45 2.55 -22.82
CA MET A 191 -16.01 2.33 -22.97
C MET A 191 -15.71 1.05 -23.74
#